data_AF-A0AAD3CM24-F1
#
_entry.id   AF-A0AAD3CM24-F1
#
_cell.length_a   1.000
_cell.length_b   1.000
_cell.length_c   1.000
_cell.angle_alpha   90.00
_cell.angle_beta   90.00
_cell.angle_gamma   90.00
#
_symmetry.space_group_name_H-M   'P 1'
#
loop_
_entity.id
_entity.type
_entity.pdbx_description
1 polymer ?
#
loop_
_entity_poly.entity_id
_entity_poly.type
_entity_poly.pdbx_seq_one_letter_code
_entity_poly.pdbx_strand_id
1 'polypeptide(L)'
;MAKLTFFILSAILAVSAAFAPMPHAAVSTKTTSMPSSHSFALNMASEDMTWEGEYPPSKVLGPIMSKMPSGLLGLISVVCAAACAYSIAQSGALQQEPGAFENGSWVKWYYVLGSFGGPLAWGTHVASWIQRKNGM
;
A
#
# COMPACT_ATOMS: atom_id res chain seq x y z
N MET A 1 23.15 -17.46 -9.62
CA MET A 1 23.68 -16.26 -8.95
C MET A 1 23.28 -14.98 -9.69
N ALA A 2 23.82 -14.67 -10.87
CA ALA A 2 23.56 -13.40 -11.58
C ALA A 2 22.07 -13.06 -11.81
N LYS A 3 21.24 -14.04 -12.18
CA LYS A 3 19.79 -13.83 -12.44
C LYS A 3 19.00 -13.34 -11.22
N LEU A 4 19.32 -13.87 -10.03
CA LEU A 4 18.70 -13.44 -8.76
C LEU A 4 19.18 -12.04 -8.37
N THR A 5 20.45 -11.73 -8.60
CA THR A 5 21.02 -10.41 -8.34
C THR A 5 20.35 -9.32 -9.19
N PHE A 6 20.11 -9.59 -10.48
CA PHE A 6 19.37 -8.67 -11.35
C PHE A 6 17.93 -8.43 -10.88
N PHE A 7 17.26 -9.48 -10.40
CA PHE A 7 15.89 -9.37 -9.90
C PHE A 7 15.81 -8.56 -8.60
N ILE A 8 16.78 -8.74 -7.71
CA ILE A 8 16.88 -7.98 -6.46
C ILE A 8 17.21 -6.51 -6.76
N LEU A 9 18.15 -6.25 -7.66
CA LEU A 9 18.50 -4.89 -8.09
C LEU A 9 17.34 -4.17 -8.76
N SER A 10 16.57 -4.86 -9.63
CA SER A 10 15.41 -4.26 -10.28
C SER A 10 14.29 -3.98 -9.29
N ALA A 11 14.06 -4.87 -8.32
CA ALA A 11 13.10 -4.65 -7.24
C ALA A 11 13.50 -3.43 -6.39
N ILE A 12 14.78 -3.31 -6.02
CA ILE A 12 15.29 -2.15 -5.26
C ILE A 12 15.15 -0.86 -6.08
N LEU A 13 15.47 -0.88 -7.38
CA LEU A 13 15.31 0.28 -8.27
C LEU A 13 13.84 0.71 -8.41
N ALA A 14 12.93 -0.25 -8.61
CA ALA A 14 11.49 0.02 -8.72
C ALA A 14 10.92 0.61 -7.42
N VAL A 15 11.30 0.04 -6.28
CA VAL A 15 10.91 0.55 -4.96
C VAL A 15 11.48 1.96 -4.75
N SER A 16 12.75 2.20 -5.10
CA SER A 16 13.40 3.49 -4.94
C SER A 16 12.79 4.59 -5.83
N ALA A 17 12.34 4.27 -7.04
CA ALA A 17 11.66 5.22 -7.93
C ALA A 17 10.33 5.73 -7.34
N ALA A 18 9.66 4.91 -6.52
CA ALA A 18 8.46 5.31 -5.79
C ALA A 18 8.75 6.32 -4.66
N PHE A 19 10.00 6.43 -4.19
CA PHE A 19 10.43 7.36 -3.13
C PHE A 19 11.27 8.55 -3.62
N ALA A 20 11.52 8.68 -4.92
CA ALA A 20 12.28 9.81 -5.44
C ALA A 20 11.57 11.15 -5.11
N PRO A 21 12.26 12.20 -4.66
CA PRO A 21 11.64 13.49 -4.40
C PRO A 21 10.96 14.03 -5.67
N MET A 22 9.67 14.38 -5.57
CA MET A 22 8.99 15.11 -6.64
C MET A 22 9.35 16.61 -6.49
N PRO A 23 9.84 17.29 -7.55
CA PRO A 23 10.03 18.73 -7.49
C PRO A 23 8.69 19.39 -7.17
N HIS A 24 8.65 20.17 -6.09
CA HIS A 24 7.45 20.86 -5.63
C HIS A 24 7.04 21.90 -6.67
N ALA A 25 6.08 21.57 -7.53
CA ALA A 25 5.32 22.58 -8.26
C ALA A 25 4.25 23.11 -7.31
N ALA A 26 4.41 24.35 -6.85
CA ALA A 26 3.46 25.02 -5.99
C ALA A 26 2.12 25.20 -6.75
N VAL A 27 1.15 24.33 -6.47
CA VAL A 27 -0.24 24.53 -6.93
C VAL A 27 -0.93 25.40 -5.90
N SER A 28 -1.07 26.69 -6.23
CA SER A 28 -1.82 27.67 -5.45
C SER A 28 -3.33 27.48 -5.68
N THR A 29 -3.98 26.68 -4.85
CA THR A 29 -5.45 26.54 -4.86
C THR A 29 -6.07 27.67 -4.03
N LYS A 30 -6.65 28.69 -4.68
CA LYS A 30 -7.48 29.69 -4.02
C LYS A 30 -8.83 29.07 -3.67
N THR A 31 -9.10 28.82 -2.39
CA THR A 31 -10.42 28.43 -1.89
C THR A 31 -11.16 29.66 -1.35
N THR A 32 -12.33 29.94 -1.91
CA THR A 32 -13.27 30.95 -1.41
C THR A 32 -14.13 30.35 -0.28
N SER A 33 -14.14 31.01 0.88
CA SER A 33 -14.91 30.63 2.05
C SER A 33 -16.38 31.12 1.99
N MET A 34 -17.35 30.27 2.33
CA MET A 34 -18.69 30.69 2.78
C MET A 34 -19.10 29.99 4.08
N PRO A 35 -19.93 30.63 4.93
CA PRO A 35 -20.09 30.25 6.34
C PRO A 35 -21.17 29.19 6.61
N SER A 36 -20.99 28.56 7.78
CA SER A 36 -21.69 27.44 8.43
C SER A 36 -23.20 27.58 8.62
N SER A 37 -23.91 26.45 8.50
CA SER A 37 -25.17 26.16 9.19
C SER A 37 -25.09 24.81 9.89
N HIS A 38 -25.21 24.83 11.22
CA HIS A 38 -25.19 23.65 12.09
C HIS A 38 -26.52 22.89 12.02
N SER A 39 -26.50 21.73 11.36
CA SER A 39 -27.55 20.72 11.45
C SER A 39 -26.89 19.41 11.90
N PHE A 40 -27.31 18.89 13.05
CA PHE A 40 -26.91 17.57 13.54
C PHE A 40 -27.68 16.52 12.72
N ALA A 41 -27.26 16.34 11.47
CA ALA A 41 -27.73 15.30 10.58
C ALA A 41 -26.82 14.08 10.74
N LEU A 42 -27.42 12.91 10.93
CA LEU A 42 -26.74 11.63 10.84
C LEU A 42 -26.06 11.57 9.46
N ASN A 43 -24.73 11.71 9.46
CA ASN A 43 -23.90 12.01 8.29
C ASN A 43 -23.73 10.75 7.42
N MET A 44 -24.84 10.29 6.83
CA MET A 44 -24.87 9.35 5.70
C MET A 44 -24.97 10.11 4.38
N ALA A 45 -24.34 11.30 4.32
CA ALA A 45 -23.91 11.81 3.03
C ALA A 45 -22.89 10.80 2.51
N SER A 46 -23.24 10.06 1.47
CA SER A 46 -22.25 9.40 0.64
C SER A 46 -21.28 10.48 0.22
N GLU A 47 -20.13 10.56 0.89
CA GLU A 47 -19.08 11.51 0.52
C GLU A 47 -18.84 11.33 -0.98
N ASP A 48 -18.96 12.41 -1.74
CA ASP A 48 -18.75 12.37 -3.17
C ASP A 48 -17.33 11.87 -3.45
N MET A 49 -17.19 10.70 -4.07
CA MET A 49 -15.90 10.08 -4.39
C MET A 49 -15.48 10.34 -5.84
N THR A 50 -16.27 11.12 -6.59
CA THR A 50 -15.85 11.55 -7.93
C THR A 50 -14.63 12.46 -7.82
N TRP A 51 -13.76 12.35 -8.81
CA TRP A 51 -12.56 13.17 -8.93
C TRP A 51 -12.26 13.39 -10.41
N GLU A 52 -11.68 14.55 -10.69
CA GLU A 52 -11.25 14.95 -12.02
C GLU A 52 -9.72 15.16 -12.00
N GLY A 53 -9.04 14.90 -13.12
CA GLY A 53 -7.60 15.12 -13.25
C GLY A 53 -6.76 13.83 -13.38
N GLU A 54 -5.51 13.85 -12.91
CA GLU A 54 -4.55 12.73 -13.05
C GLU A 54 -4.53 11.78 -11.82
N TYR A 55 -4.82 12.28 -10.62
CA TYR A 55 -4.79 11.50 -9.38
C TYR A 55 -5.98 11.82 -8.46
N PRO A 56 -6.47 10.82 -7.69
CA PRO A 56 -7.59 11.03 -6.78
C PRO A 56 -7.18 11.78 -5.51
N PRO A 57 -8.13 12.47 -4.85
CA PRO A 57 -7.90 13.11 -3.56
C PRO A 57 -7.73 12.09 -2.43
N SER A 58 -6.98 12.43 -1.38
CA SER A 58 -6.68 11.52 -0.25
C SER A 58 -7.90 10.91 0.45
N LYS A 59 -9.09 11.52 0.34
CA LYS A 59 -10.35 10.98 0.94
C LYS A 59 -10.71 9.58 0.44
N VAL A 60 -10.32 9.20 -0.78
CA VAL A 60 -10.59 7.85 -1.31
C VAL A 60 -9.85 6.74 -0.56
N LEU A 61 -8.81 7.10 0.22
CA LEU A 61 -8.06 6.17 1.05
C LEU A 61 -8.76 5.86 2.39
N GLY A 62 -9.92 6.47 2.63
CA GLY A 62 -10.65 6.34 3.89
C GLY A 62 -10.02 7.14 5.04
N PRO A 63 -10.60 7.06 6.24
CA PRO A 63 -10.31 8.00 7.32
C PRO A 63 -8.90 7.85 7.93
N ILE A 64 -8.26 6.71 7.74
CA ILE A 64 -6.96 6.39 8.36
C ILE A 64 -5.81 6.69 7.39
N MET A 65 -5.80 6.05 6.22
CA MET A 65 -4.70 6.16 5.26
C MET A 65 -4.62 7.55 4.63
N SER A 66 -5.74 8.30 4.57
CA SER A 66 -5.75 9.71 4.13
C SER A 66 -4.89 10.64 4.98
N LYS A 67 -4.56 10.25 6.22
CA LYS A 67 -3.73 11.04 7.15
C LYS A 67 -2.29 10.54 7.26
N MET A 68 -1.96 9.43 6.61
CA MET A 68 -0.62 8.83 6.67
C MET A 68 0.28 9.45 5.60
N PRO A 69 1.56 9.76 5.92
CA PRO A 69 2.49 10.29 4.93
C PRO A 69 2.86 9.22 3.90
N SER A 70 3.16 9.64 2.67
CA SER A 70 3.44 8.73 1.55
C SER A 70 4.60 7.77 1.82
N GLY A 71 5.67 8.27 2.46
CA GLY A 71 6.84 7.47 2.81
C GLY A 71 6.52 6.31 3.78
N LEU A 72 5.66 6.54 4.77
CA LEU A 72 5.26 5.51 5.73
C LEU A 72 4.47 4.39 5.05
N LEU A 73 3.48 4.75 4.22
CA LEU A 73 2.68 3.78 3.46
C LEU A 73 3.55 2.96 2.50
N GLY A 74 4.54 3.59 1.88
CA GLY A 74 5.48 2.90 1.00
C GLY A 74 6.35 1.89 1.77
N LEU A 75 6.86 2.25 2.96
CA LEU A 75 7.61 1.31 3.79
C LEU A 75 6.75 0.14 4.26
N ILE A 76 5.51 0.40 4.67
CA ILE A 76 4.54 -0.65 5.05
C ILE A 76 4.32 -1.61 3.86
N SER A 77 4.17 -1.07 2.64
CA SER A 77 4.02 -1.88 1.44
C SER A 77 5.19 -2.84 1.22
N VAL A 78 6.42 -2.36 1.36
CA VAL A 78 7.62 -3.21 1.23
C VAL A 78 7.66 -4.30 2.29
N VAL A 79 7.34 -3.98 3.54
CA VAL A 79 7.27 -4.97 4.64
C VAL A 79 6.20 -6.03 4.35
N CYS A 80 5.00 -5.63 3.90
CA CYS A 80 3.94 -6.55 3.53
C CYS A 80 4.34 -7.44 2.34
N ALA A 81 5.01 -6.89 1.33
CA ALA A 81 5.50 -7.64 0.18
C ALA A 81 6.56 -8.68 0.59
N ALA A 82 7.51 -8.28 1.44
CA ALA A 82 8.55 -9.16 1.95
C ALA A 82 7.97 -10.29 2.81
N ALA A 83 7.01 -9.99 3.69
CA ALA A 83 6.33 -10.98 4.51
C ALA A 83 5.55 -12.00 3.65
N CYS A 84 4.89 -11.53 2.58
CA CYS A 84 4.20 -12.39 1.62
C CYS A 84 5.18 -13.31 0.87
N ALA A 85 6.23 -12.74 0.29
CA ALA A 85 7.25 -13.50 -0.43
C ALA A 85 7.92 -14.55 0.46
N TYR A 86 8.29 -14.18 1.69
CA TYR A 86 8.86 -15.09 2.68
C TYR A 86 7.89 -16.23 3.01
N SER A 87 6.62 -15.90 3.28
CA SER A 87 5.60 -16.88 3.66
C SER A 87 5.30 -17.89 2.54
N ILE A 88 5.24 -17.42 1.30
CA ILE A 88 5.07 -18.29 0.13
C ILE A 88 6.29 -19.20 -0.04
N ALA A 89 7.50 -18.64 0.04
CA ALA A 89 8.73 -19.42 -0.11
C ALA A 89 8.86 -20.50 0.97
N GLN A 90 8.61 -20.16 2.23
CA GLN A 90 8.69 -21.11 3.34
C GLN A 90 7.57 -22.16 3.30
N SER A 91 6.36 -21.78 2.90
CA SER A 91 5.29 -22.77 2.66
C SER A 91 5.67 -23.73 1.55
N GLY A 92 6.30 -23.25 0.48
CA GLY A 92 6.84 -24.09 -0.60
C GLY A 92 7.94 -25.03 -0.14
N ALA A 93 8.81 -24.59 0.79
CA ALA A 93 9.82 -25.46 1.40
C ALA A 93 9.19 -26.57 2.24
N LEU A 94 8.18 -26.26 3.07
CA LEU A 94 7.47 -27.27 3.87
C LEU A 94 6.71 -28.29 3.01
N GLN A 95 6.25 -27.90 1.82
CA GLN A 95 5.65 -28.84 0.87
C GLN A 95 6.66 -29.84 0.29
N GLN A 96 7.95 -29.51 0.29
CA GLN A 96 9.02 -30.35 -0.23
C GLN A 96 9.70 -31.18 0.86
N GLU A 97 9.51 -30.83 2.12
CA GLU A 97 10.15 -31.48 3.27
C GLU A 97 9.45 -32.81 3.60
N PRO A 98 10.17 -33.95 3.58
CA PRO A 98 9.61 -35.24 3.95
C PRO A 98 9.09 -35.24 5.39
N GLY A 99 7.87 -35.72 5.63
CA GLY A 99 7.28 -35.71 6.98
C GLY A 99 6.59 -34.38 7.36
N ALA A 100 6.70 -33.33 6.54
CA ALA A 100 6.12 -32.02 6.81
C ALA A 100 4.93 -31.65 5.91
N PHE A 101 4.56 -32.51 4.96
CA PHE A 101 3.44 -32.27 4.03
C PHE A 101 2.20 -33.12 4.36
N GLU A 102 2.41 -34.28 5.00
CA GLU A 102 1.37 -35.28 5.27
C GLU A 102 0.22 -34.64 6.06
N ASN A 103 -1.01 -34.97 5.66
CA ASN A 103 -2.25 -34.48 6.25
C ASN A 103 -2.37 -32.93 6.32
N GLY A 104 -1.63 -32.20 5.49
CA GLY A 104 -1.68 -30.74 5.46
C GLY A 104 -0.87 -30.05 6.57
N SER A 105 0.04 -30.77 7.21
CA SER A 105 0.89 -30.24 8.29
C SER A 105 1.81 -29.07 7.86
N TRP A 106 2.04 -28.90 6.55
CA TRP A 106 2.77 -27.77 5.96
C TRP A 106 2.02 -26.44 6.06
N VAL A 107 0.69 -26.48 6.25
CA VAL A 107 -0.13 -25.27 6.37
C VAL A 107 0.09 -24.66 7.75
N LYS A 108 0.83 -23.55 7.77
CA LYS A 108 1.07 -22.78 8.99
C LYS A 108 0.26 -21.50 8.97
N TRP A 109 -0.50 -21.23 10.04
CA TRP A 109 -1.37 -20.05 10.13
C TRP A 109 -0.61 -18.74 9.88
N TYR A 110 0.64 -18.65 10.32
CA TYR A 110 1.47 -17.45 10.15
C TYR A 110 1.95 -17.27 8.70
N TYR A 111 2.18 -18.36 7.96
CA TYR A 111 2.47 -18.27 6.53
C TYR A 111 1.22 -17.96 5.70
N VAL A 112 0.05 -18.45 6.13
CA VAL A 112 -1.23 -18.04 5.54
C VAL A 112 -1.49 -16.55 5.80
N LEU A 113 -1.31 -16.08 7.04
CA LEU A 113 -1.47 -14.66 7.36
C LEU A 113 -0.47 -13.78 6.59
N GLY A 114 0.78 -14.22 6.48
CA GLY A 114 1.81 -13.50 5.73
C GLY A 114 1.50 -13.43 4.24
N SER A 115 0.90 -14.46 3.63
CA SER A 115 0.52 -14.43 2.21
C SER A 115 -0.62 -13.44 1.90
N PHE A 116 -1.52 -13.19 2.86
CA PHE A 116 -2.47 -12.07 2.79
C PHE A 116 -1.81 -10.69 2.81
N GLY A 117 -0.51 -10.62 3.13
CA GLY A 117 0.31 -9.43 2.94
C GLY A 117 0.45 -8.99 1.48
N GLY A 118 0.24 -9.88 0.50
CA GLY A 118 0.34 -9.54 -0.93
C GLY A 118 -0.66 -8.44 -1.37
N PRO A 119 -1.98 -8.67 -1.21
CA PRO A 119 -2.99 -7.65 -1.47
C PRO A 119 -2.78 -6.36 -0.66
N LEU A 120 -2.36 -6.48 0.61
CA LEU A 120 -2.05 -5.32 1.46
C LEU A 120 -0.86 -4.52 0.94
N ALA A 121 0.19 -5.19 0.45
CA ALA A 121 1.35 -4.54 -0.13
C ALA A 121 0.97 -3.73 -1.35
N TRP A 122 0.13 -4.28 -2.24
CA TRP A 122 -0.38 -3.55 -3.40
C TRP A 122 -1.24 -2.34 -2.97
N GLY A 123 -2.19 -2.53 -2.06
CA GLY A 123 -3.08 -1.45 -1.61
C GLY A 123 -2.30 -0.30 -0.96
N THR A 124 -1.34 -0.61 -0.09
CA THR A 124 -0.51 0.39 0.58
C THR A 124 0.50 1.06 -0.36
N HIS A 125 0.98 0.36 -1.40
CA HIS A 125 1.78 0.97 -2.45
C HIS A 125 0.98 2.02 -3.24
N VAL A 126 -0.24 1.66 -3.66
CA VAL A 126 -1.15 2.58 -4.37
C VAL A 126 -1.50 3.76 -3.47
N ALA A 127 -1.79 3.53 -2.20
CA ALA A 127 -2.05 4.60 -1.23
C ALA A 127 -0.84 5.54 -1.05
N SER A 128 0.37 5.00 -1.00
CA SER A 128 1.62 5.78 -0.97
C SER A 128 1.76 6.69 -2.21
N TRP A 129 1.46 6.16 -3.40
CA TRP A 129 1.46 6.96 -4.63
C TRP A 129 0.41 8.09 -4.60
N ILE A 130 -0.82 7.79 -4.16
CA ILE A 130 -1.89 8.79 -4.00
C ILE A 130 -1.44 9.90 -3.04
N GLN A 131 -0.90 9.55 -1.88
CA GLN A 131 -0.44 10.54 -0.90
C GLN A 131 0.72 11.38 -1.44
N ARG A 132 1.66 10.77 -2.16
CA ARG A 132 2.78 11.48 -2.78
C ARG A 132 2.29 12.52 -3.81
N LYS A 133 1.29 12.15 -4.62
CA LYS A 133 0.66 13.08 -5.59
C LYS A 133 -0.11 14.20 -4.91
N ASN A 134 -0.71 13.95 -3.75
CA ASN A 134 -1.40 14.94 -2.94
C ASN A 134 -0.46 15.79 -2.04
N GLY A 135 0.87 15.63 -2.15
CA GLY A 135 1.85 16.42 -1.40
C GLY A 135 2.03 16.01 0.06
N MET A 136 1.74 14.75 0.39
CA MET A 136 1.87 14.14 1.72
C MET A 136 2.98 13.09 1.80
#